data_AF-G1XQJ0-F1
#
_entry.id   AF-G1XQJ0-F1
#
_cell.length_a   1.000
_cell.length_b   1.000
_cell.length_c   1.000
_cell.angle_alpha   90.00
_cell.angle_beta   90.00
_cell.angle_gamma   90.00
#
_symmetry.space_group_name_H-M   'P 1'
#
loop_
_entity.id
_entity.type
_entity.pdbx_description
1 polymer ?
#
loop_
_entity_poly.entity_id
_entity_poly.type
_entity_poly.pdbx_seq_one_letter_code
_entity_poly.pdbx_strand_id
1 'polypeptide(L)'
;MTGFIRVSNNSSFAVRVFVSKYNGGNDDWFTLQPGGSDNWSRKGGWEVVVFRDGDDTNRVGRYVRANTSLVFNGFDSVETESI
;
A
#
# COMPACT_ATOMS: atom_id res chain seq x y z
N MET A 1 -10.77 -6.43 -17.07
CA MET A 1 -10.29 -7.31 -15.98
C MET A 1 -10.20 -6.47 -14.72
N THR A 2 -10.73 -6.95 -13.61
CA THR A 2 -10.56 -6.33 -12.28
C THR A 2 -9.34 -6.95 -11.62
N GLY A 3 -8.42 -6.11 -11.14
CA GLY A 3 -7.25 -6.53 -10.37
C GLY A 3 -7.27 -5.92 -8.96
N PHE A 4 -6.23 -6.17 -8.19
CA PHE A 4 -6.07 -5.57 -6.87
C PHE A 4 -4.61 -5.32 -6.52
N ILE A 5 -4.38 -4.38 -5.62
CA ILE A 5 -3.08 -4.22 -4.97
C ILE A 5 -3.25 -4.76 -3.55
N ARG A 6 -2.46 -5.76 -3.18
CA ARG A 6 -2.42 -6.27 -1.81
C ARG A 6 -1.35 -5.53 -1.04
N VAL A 7 -1.67 -5.07 0.16
CA VAL A 7 -0.69 -4.44 1.05
C VAL A 7 -0.75 -5.14 2.40
N SER A 8 0.41 -5.59 2.89
CA SER A 8 0.57 -6.13 4.23
C SER A 8 1.55 -5.29 5.04
N ASN A 9 1.22 -5.10 6.31
CA ASN A 9 2.10 -4.52 7.31
C ASN A 9 2.73 -5.65 8.13
N ASN A 10 3.99 -5.97 7.84
CA ASN A 10 4.76 -6.97 8.57
C ASN A 10 5.65 -6.33 9.67
N SER A 11 5.52 -5.01 9.89
CA SER A 11 6.22 -4.31 10.97
C SER A 11 5.52 -4.49 12.32
N SER A 12 6.17 -4.01 13.38
CA SER A 12 5.65 -4.05 14.76
C SER A 12 4.78 -2.85 15.15
N PHE A 13 4.52 -1.91 14.24
CA PHE A 13 3.75 -0.69 14.51
C PHE A 13 2.66 -0.46 13.46
N ALA A 14 1.62 0.30 13.82
CA ALA A 14 0.57 0.65 12.87
C ALA A 14 1.10 1.64 11.81
N VAL A 15 0.73 1.42 10.55
CA VAL A 15 1.14 2.28 9.43
C VAL A 15 -0.10 2.79 8.70
N ARG A 16 -0.05 4.03 8.22
CA ARG A 16 -1.11 4.57 7.35
C ARG A 16 -0.72 4.36 5.90
N VAL A 17 -1.62 3.80 5.12
CA VAL A 17 -1.46 3.48 3.70
C VAL A 17 -2.36 4.36 2.87
N PHE A 18 -1.80 4.92 1.81
CA PHE A 18 -2.48 5.63 0.75
C PHE A 18 -2.28 4.86 -0.55
N VAL A 19 -3.33 4.74 -1.35
CA VAL A 19 -3.22 4.25 -2.72
C VAL A 19 -3.88 5.27 -3.63
N SER A 20 -3.18 5.71 -4.67
CA SER A 20 -3.74 6.69 -5.60
C SER A 20 -5.04 6.20 -6.26
N LYS A 21 -5.80 7.15 -6.79
CA LYS A 21 -7.09 6.92 -7.47
C LYS A 21 -6.99 6.94 -9.00
N TYR A 22 -5.81 6.73 -9.58
CA TYR A 22 -5.59 6.89 -11.02
C TYR A 22 -6.47 5.95 -11.84
N ASN A 23 -6.71 4.74 -11.35
CA ASN A 23 -7.57 3.74 -11.98
C ASN A 23 -8.80 3.40 -11.12
N GLY A 24 -9.23 4.35 -10.26
CA GLY A 24 -10.41 4.25 -9.39
C GLY A 24 -10.10 4.14 -7.89
N GLY A 25 -11.16 4.06 -7.07
CA GLY A 25 -11.08 4.11 -5.61
C GLY A 25 -11.08 5.54 -5.06
N ASN A 26 -10.63 5.71 -3.81
CA ASN A 26 -10.36 7.02 -3.20
C ASN A 26 -8.86 7.16 -2.89
N ASP A 27 -8.47 8.39 -2.56
CA ASP A 27 -7.14 8.83 -2.19
C ASP A 27 -7.05 9.12 -0.68
N ASP A 28 -7.85 8.41 0.12
CA ASP A 28 -7.84 8.48 1.57
C ASP A 28 -6.68 7.69 2.18
N TRP A 29 -6.38 7.97 3.44
CA TRP A 29 -5.40 7.21 4.22
C TRP A 29 -6.11 6.17 5.10
N PHE A 30 -5.62 4.94 5.05
CA PHE A 30 -6.15 3.81 5.81
C PHE A 30 -5.09 3.26 6.76
N THR A 31 -5.47 2.97 8.01
CA THR A 31 -4.53 2.40 8.98
C THR A 31 -4.48 0.88 8.85
N LEU A 32 -3.29 0.33 8.64
CA LEU A 32 -3.01 -1.10 8.82
C LEU A 32 -2.31 -1.33 10.16
N GLN A 33 -2.94 -2.13 11.01
CA GLN A 33 -2.35 -2.58 12.28
C GLN A 33 -1.14 -3.50 12.03
N PRO A 34 -0.25 -3.70 13.02
CA PRO A 34 0.83 -4.69 12.93
C PRO A 34 0.30 -6.07 12.53
N GLY A 35 0.95 -6.72 11.55
CA GLY A 35 0.51 -8.00 10.99
C GLY A 35 -0.74 -7.93 10.09
N GLY A 36 -1.37 -6.76 9.95
CA GLY A 36 -2.57 -6.56 9.16
C GLY A 36 -2.30 -6.50 7.66
N SER A 37 -3.32 -6.80 6.86
CA SER A 37 -3.26 -6.63 5.40
C SER A 37 -4.62 -6.26 4.83
N ASP A 38 -4.62 -5.57 3.69
CA ASP A 38 -5.83 -5.25 2.96
C ASP A 38 -5.60 -5.24 1.43
N ASN A 39 -6.68 -5.26 0.67
CA ASN A 39 -6.70 -5.30 -0.79
C ASN A 39 -7.41 -4.06 -1.36
N TRP A 40 -6.70 -3.28 -2.17
CA TRP A 40 -7.27 -2.18 -2.93
C TRP A 40 -7.69 -2.66 -4.31
N SER A 41 -8.99 -2.82 -4.53
CA SER A 41 -9.52 -3.15 -5.87
C SER A 41 -9.17 -2.06 -6.87
N ARG A 42 -8.65 -2.45 -8.04
CA ARG A 42 -8.27 -1.54 -9.13
C ARG A 42 -8.70 -2.12 -10.48
N LYS A 43 -9.06 -1.25 -11.44
CA LYS A 43 -9.49 -1.68 -12.78
C LYS A 43 -8.32 -2.13 -13.68
N GLY A 44 -7.10 -2.18 -13.14
CA GLY A 44 -5.85 -2.36 -13.87
C GLY A 44 -4.96 -1.12 -13.72
N GLY A 45 -3.91 -1.03 -14.53
CA GLY A 45 -3.03 0.14 -14.59
C GLY A 45 -2.02 0.21 -13.44
N TRP A 46 -1.42 1.38 -13.29
CA TRP A 46 -0.40 1.66 -12.29
C TRP A 46 -0.94 2.61 -11.21
N GLU A 47 -0.52 2.38 -9.96
CA GLU A 47 -0.86 3.21 -8.81
C GLU A 47 0.39 3.54 -7.99
N VAL A 48 0.35 4.67 -7.30
CA VAL A 48 1.29 5.01 -6.24
C VAL A 48 0.71 4.50 -4.93
N VAL A 49 1.47 3.66 -4.22
CA VAL A 49 1.18 3.23 -2.85
C VAL A 49 2.16 3.93 -1.93
N VAL A 50 1.67 4.60 -0.89
CA VAL A 50 2.49 5.35 0.07
C VAL A 50 2.18 4.90 1.48
N PHE A 51 3.21 4.76 2.28
CA PHE A 51 3.15 4.48 3.71
C PHE A 51 3.59 5.74 4.46
N ARG A 52 2.93 6.05 5.58
CA ARG A 52 3.37 7.05 6.55
C ARG A 52 3.16 6.59 7.99
N ASP A 53 3.93 7.15 8.91
CA ASP A 53 3.72 6.97 10.35
C ASP A 53 2.55 7.83 10.87
N GLY A 54 2.23 7.68 12.16
CA GLY A 54 1.11 8.40 12.79
C GLY A 54 1.30 9.92 12.78
N ASP A 55 2.55 10.35 12.98
CA ASP A 55 2.97 11.75 13.08
C ASP A 55 3.34 12.38 11.73
N ASP A 56 3.34 11.58 10.66
CA ASP A 56 3.65 12.01 9.30
C ASP A 56 5.08 12.56 9.12
N THR A 57 6.04 12.01 9.86
CA THR A 57 7.46 12.38 9.81
C THR A 57 8.25 11.47 8.88
N ASN A 58 7.79 10.24 8.68
CA ASN A 58 8.41 9.26 7.78
C ASN A 58 7.43 8.86 6.68
N ARG A 59 7.90 8.81 5.44
CA ARG A 59 7.13 8.34 4.29
C ARG A 59 7.97 7.49 3.36
N VAL A 60 7.35 6.46 2.80
CA VAL A 60 7.94 5.67 1.71
C VAL A 60 6.87 5.32 0.68
N GLY A 61 7.23 5.44 -0.60
CA GLY A 61 6.32 5.18 -1.71
C GLY A 61 6.84 4.12 -2.68
N ARG A 62 5.92 3.45 -3.37
CA ARG A 62 6.19 2.54 -4.49
C ARG A 62 5.19 2.83 -5.61
N TYR A 63 5.67 2.78 -6.85
CA TYR A 63 4.83 2.84 -8.04
C TYR A 63 4.67 1.42 -8.60
N VAL A 64 3.47 0.87 -8.49
CA VAL A 64 3.18 -0.55 -8.72
C VAL A 64 2.02 -0.72 -9.68
N ARG A 65 1.98 -1.87 -10.36
CA ARG A 65 0.84 -2.21 -11.21
C ARG A 65 -0.24 -2.88 -10.36
N ALA A 66 -1.50 -2.81 -10.79
CA ALA A 66 -2.51 -3.72 -10.29
C ALA A 66 -2.04 -5.17 -10.44
N ASN A 67 -2.44 -6.03 -9.49
CA ASN A 67 -1.96 -7.39 -9.26
C ASN A 67 -0.49 -7.41 -8.79
N THR A 68 -0.19 -6.57 -7.80
CA THR A 68 1.08 -6.56 -7.07
C THR A 68 0.79 -6.65 -5.57
N SER A 69 1.56 -7.46 -4.86
CA SER A 69 1.61 -7.51 -3.41
C SER A 69 2.76 -6.66 -2.89
N LEU A 70 2.50 -5.84 -1.87
CA LEU A 70 3.48 -5.02 -1.17
C LEU A 70 3.56 -5.49 0.27
N VAL A 71 4.78 -5.71 0.76
CA VAL A 71 5.05 -6.04 2.15
C VAL A 71 5.84 -4.89 2.78
N PHE A 72 5.21 -4.18 3.69
CA PHE A 72 5.86 -3.14 4.49
C PHE A 72 6.54 -3.77 5.70
N ASN A 73 7.88 -3.79 5.69
CA ASN A 73 8.69 -4.24 6.82
C ASN A 73 9.21 -3.03 7.65
N GLY A 74 9.26 -1.85 7.04
CA GLY A 74 9.65 -0.57 7.65
C GLY A 74 9.84 0.51 6.59
N PHE A 75 10.13 1.75 6.99
CA PHE A 75 10.30 2.86 6.03
C PHE A 75 11.49 2.71 5.10
N ASP A 76 12.50 1.94 5.51
CA ASP A 76 13.67 1.61 4.68
C ASP A 76 13.50 0.30 3.87
N SER A 77 12.43 -0.47 4.13
CA SER A 77 12.21 -1.78 3.50
C SER A 77 10.73 -2.02 3.17
N VAL A 78 10.43 -1.86 1.88
CA VAL A 78 9.15 -2.23 1.27
C VAL A 78 9.42 -3.11 0.07
N GLU A 79 8.99 -4.36 0.16
CA GLU A 79 9.15 -5.39 -0.85
C GLU A 79 7.92 -5.45 -1.75
N THR A 80 8.11 -5.84 -3.01
CA THR A 80 7.05 -5.89 -4.02
C THR A 80 7.14 -7.18 -4.83
N GLU A 81 6.03 -7.87 -5.00
CA GLU A 81 5.93 -9.10 -5.79
C GLU A 81 4.70 -9.07 -6.70
N SER A 82 4.82 -9.54 -7.94
CA SER A 82 3.66 -9.65 -8.86
C SER A 82 2.82 -10.86 -8.50
N ILE A 83 1.49 -10.75 -8.56
CA ILE A 83 0.54 -11.80 -8.18
C ILE A 83 -0.50 -12.09 -9.26
#